data_AF-A0A0W0TRV4-F1
#
_entry.id   AF-A0A0W0TRV4-F1
#
_cell.length_a   1.000
_cell.length_b   1.000
_cell.length_c   1.000
_cell.angle_alpha   90.00
_cell.angle_beta   90.00
_cell.angle_gamma   90.00
#
_symmetry.space_group_name_H-M   'P 1'
#
loop_
_entity.id
_entity.type
_entity.pdbx_description
1 polymer ?
#
loop_
_entity_poly.entity_id
_entity_poly.type
_entity_poly.pdbx_seq_one_letter_code
_entity_poly.pdbx_strand_id
1 'polypeptide(L)'
;MHPFVTATLDALGNGHFPEHYSIDFSYRQFGDSEMAELATVLSVPPKGEPVTYNLSHNPFTAAGIKALCHALTTRVFSSPLVLDLSHSQLNDDALKVLANALASGHFPCFVTLKLGYNRFSTAGAHFIAQALASGRCPSDLTLDFEGNRAFSETGASHFAESLASKRWPAGLTLNLKMTGMKDSGMEQLAERLVEGPEHLNLNVSFNGLSSKSMCILTKTLPHAPENLTLNLSSNSIGDEGARHLASALRSNAYPHTQTLILDFNGLTDAGAQCLALALSDARPEQRISLSLAGNNLTPHSTTAFWQLLKRQSCPQLTLNFKNNQLALLSVKNLASTIIAGKIPRGTVINLAKNKLKDDDLDTLWPALTSTTSPPCFTLILSENALTGHSLSRLLNVAEELPRGFTLDLSDNSFTDLDRHHLIEELKKKMLPIGCRLILNTHSQANEQITINQLTQRSFQTALGFLTFLQGVNQNHPLSCLPTEIIAGIFALSVPHANPASVLRLHQLADKKLTGIYQQKVQKKPAFFKAEQKDGAGTVLEDANALSFS
;
A
#
# COMPACT_ATOMS: atom_id res chain seq x y z
N MET A 1 -19.38 -8.97 -37.42
CA MET A 1 -18.99 -8.01 -36.39
C MET A 1 -20.22 -7.42 -35.71
N HIS A 2 -20.27 -7.43 -34.38
CA HIS A 2 -21.37 -6.85 -33.61
C HIS A 2 -21.40 -5.31 -33.80
N PRO A 3 -22.56 -4.66 -34.06
CA PRO A 3 -22.60 -3.23 -34.42
C PRO A 3 -21.91 -2.29 -33.42
N PHE A 4 -22.03 -2.57 -32.13
CA PHE A 4 -21.30 -1.85 -31.09
C PHE A 4 -19.78 -1.99 -31.22
N VAL A 5 -19.27 -3.18 -31.56
CA VAL A 5 -17.83 -3.42 -31.68
C VAL A 5 -17.27 -2.56 -32.80
N THR A 6 -17.90 -2.61 -33.98
CA THR A 6 -17.52 -1.77 -35.13
C THR A 6 -17.54 -0.29 -34.77
N ALA A 7 -18.65 0.23 -34.22
CA ALA A 7 -18.75 1.65 -33.87
C ALA A 7 -17.71 2.09 -32.83
N THR A 8 -17.37 1.21 -31.88
CA THR A 8 -16.35 1.52 -30.86
C THR A 8 -14.95 1.49 -31.44
N LEU A 9 -14.63 0.52 -32.31
CA LEU A 9 -13.34 0.46 -33.00
C LEU A 9 -13.16 1.67 -33.93
N ASP A 10 -14.21 2.08 -34.65
CA ASP A 10 -14.22 3.30 -35.46
C ASP A 10 -13.99 4.55 -34.61
N ALA A 11 -14.65 4.65 -33.44
CA ALA A 11 -14.45 5.76 -32.51
C ALA A 11 -12.99 5.83 -32.02
N LEU A 12 -12.42 4.69 -31.62
CA LEU A 12 -11.03 4.57 -31.19
C LEU A 12 -10.04 4.93 -32.31
N GLY A 13 -10.31 4.47 -33.55
CA GLY A 13 -9.50 4.81 -34.72
C GLY A 13 -9.49 6.32 -35.02
N ASN A 14 -10.57 7.02 -34.66
CA ASN A 14 -10.68 8.48 -34.73
C ASN A 14 -10.14 9.21 -33.48
N GLY A 15 -9.53 8.50 -32.53
CA GLY A 15 -8.99 9.06 -31.29
C GLY A 15 -10.04 9.41 -30.24
N HIS A 16 -11.28 8.95 -30.39
CA HIS A 16 -12.34 9.14 -29.40
C HIS A 16 -12.33 8.00 -28.39
N PHE A 17 -11.97 8.32 -27.15
CA PHE A 17 -11.98 7.40 -26.03
C PHE A 17 -13.18 7.65 -25.11
N PRO A 18 -13.75 6.60 -24.49
CA PRO A 18 -14.77 6.76 -23.46
C PRO A 18 -14.20 7.42 -22.19
N GLU A 19 -15.09 7.93 -21.34
CA GLU A 19 -14.70 8.44 -20.01
C GLU A 19 -13.97 7.34 -19.21
N HIS A 20 -12.92 7.74 -18.48
CA HIS A 20 -12.05 6.85 -17.70
C HIS A 20 -11.24 5.82 -18.52
N TYR A 21 -11.20 5.94 -19.86
CA TYR A 21 -10.37 5.09 -20.73
C TYR A 21 -10.59 3.59 -20.53
N SER A 22 -11.83 3.20 -20.19
CA SER A 22 -12.25 1.80 -20.04
C SER A 22 -13.13 1.40 -21.22
N ILE A 23 -12.64 0.46 -22.04
CA ILE A 23 -13.31 -0.05 -23.22
C ILE A 23 -13.74 -1.49 -22.95
N ASP A 24 -15.04 -1.76 -23.02
CA ASP A 24 -15.60 -3.09 -22.75
C ASP A 24 -16.13 -3.78 -24.01
N PHE A 25 -15.42 -4.84 -24.41
CA PHE A 25 -15.75 -5.76 -25.49
C PHE A 25 -16.16 -7.15 -24.98
N SER A 26 -16.37 -7.33 -23.67
CA SER A 26 -16.68 -8.65 -23.10
C SER A 26 -18.02 -9.21 -23.58
N TYR A 27 -18.08 -10.54 -23.75
CA TYR A 27 -19.29 -11.25 -24.22
C TYR A 27 -19.84 -10.78 -25.58
N ARG A 28 -19.00 -10.27 -26.49
CA ARG A 28 -19.43 -9.73 -27.79
C ARG A 28 -19.13 -10.61 -28.99
N GLN A 29 -18.76 -11.87 -28.75
CA GLN A 29 -18.24 -12.77 -29.79
C GLN A 29 -17.08 -12.16 -30.58
N PHE A 30 -16.23 -11.44 -29.87
CA PHE A 30 -15.06 -10.76 -30.43
C PHE A 30 -14.03 -11.80 -30.92
N GLY A 31 -13.87 -11.94 -32.23
CA GLY A 31 -13.02 -12.97 -32.85
C GLY A 31 -11.64 -12.46 -33.25
N ASP A 32 -10.90 -13.28 -34.00
CA ASP A 32 -9.55 -12.94 -34.48
C ASP A 32 -9.56 -11.76 -35.46
N SER A 33 -10.62 -11.59 -36.26
CA SER A 33 -10.81 -10.45 -37.18
C SER A 33 -10.95 -9.14 -36.43
N GLU A 34 -11.82 -9.10 -35.42
CA GLU A 34 -12.03 -7.94 -34.56
C GLU A 34 -10.76 -7.62 -33.76
N MET A 35 -10.02 -8.64 -33.32
CA MET A 35 -8.73 -8.45 -32.65
C MET A 35 -7.68 -7.84 -33.56
N ALA A 36 -7.65 -8.24 -34.84
CA ALA A 36 -6.76 -7.63 -35.82
C ALA A 36 -7.12 -6.14 -36.06
N GLU A 37 -8.41 -5.83 -36.16
CA GLU A 37 -8.88 -4.46 -36.33
C GLU A 37 -8.57 -3.60 -35.08
N LEU A 38 -8.81 -4.12 -33.88
CA LEU A 38 -8.38 -3.51 -32.63
C LEU A 38 -6.86 -3.27 -32.61
N ALA A 39 -6.07 -4.25 -33.04
CA ALA A 39 -4.62 -4.11 -33.11
C ALA A 39 -4.19 -2.97 -34.05
N THR A 40 -4.98 -2.65 -35.09
CA THR A 40 -4.71 -1.48 -35.95
C THR A 40 -5.01 -0.16 -35.27
N VAL A 41 -6.03 -0.09 -34.40
CA VAL A 41 -6.47 1.16 -33.73
C VAL A 41 -5.95 1.32 -32.31
N LEU A 42 -5.19 0.35 -31.77
CA LEU A 42 -4.52 0.45 -30.47
C LEU A 42 -3.63 1.69 -30.44
N SER A 43 -4.11 2.71 -29.74
CA SER A 43 -3.49 4.02 -29.64
C SER A 43 -3.36 4.44 -28.17
N VAL A 44 -2.43 5.36 -27.93
CA VAL A 44 -2.17 5.92 -26.60
C VAL A 44 -3.21 7.01 -26.33
N PRO A 45 -3.83 7.03 -25.15
CA PRO A 45 -4.79 8.07 -24.80
C PRO A 45 -4.06 9.42 -24.63
N PRO A 46 -4.69 10.54 -25.00
CA PRO A 46 -4.04 11.85 -24.98
C PRO A 46 -3.63 12.34 -23.58
N LYS A 47 -4.17 11.76 -22.50
CA LYS A 47 -3.93 12.21 -21.11
C LYS A 47 -2.92 11.38 -20.30
N GLY A 48 -2.28 10.37 -20.89
CA GLY A 48 -1.34 9.53 -20.14
C GLY A 48 -2.01 8.58 -19.12
N GLU A 49 -3.34 8.59 -19.02
CA GLU A 49 -4.11 7.76 -18.09
C GLU A 49 -4.04 6.26 -18.45
N PRO A 50 -4.21 5.34 -17.48
CA PRO A 50 -4.29 3.91 -17.77
C PRO A 50 -5.46 3.60 -18.71
N VAL A 51 -5.20 2.83 -19.77
CA VAL A 51 -6.26 2.33 -20.65
C VAL A 51 -6.58 0.88 -20.30
N THR A 52 -7.86 0.58 -20.14
CA THR A 52 -8.33 -0.78 -19.92
C THR A 52 -9.13 -1.26 -21.12
N TYR A 53 -8.72 -2.37 -21.72
CA TYR A 53 -9.51 -3.12 -22.70
C TYR A 53 -9.99 -4.41 -22.06
N ASN A 54 -11.29 -4.49 -21.76
CA ASN A 54 -11.92 -5.72 -21.33
C ASN A 54 -12.32 -6.55 -22.56
N LEU A 55 -11.55 -7.59 -22.85
CA LEU A 55 -11.75 -8.52 -23.96
C LEU A 55 -12.24 -9.89 -23.46
N SER A 56 -12.58 -10.02 -22.17
CA SER A 56 -12.93 -11.30 -21.55
C SER A 56 -14.17 -11.96 -22.17
N HIS A 57 -14.30 -13.27 -21.98
CA HIS A 57 -15.46 -14.04 -22.47
C HIS A 57 -15.70 -13.93 -23.99
N ASN A 58 -14.62 -14.01 -24.77
CA ASN A 58 -14.70 -13.95 -26.24
C ASN A 58 -13.94 -15.12 -26.91
N PRO A 59 -14.32 -15.49 -28.15
CA PRO A 59 -13.81 -16.68 -28.82
C PRO A 59 -12.58 -16.42 -29.74
N PHE A 60 -11.70 -15.47 -29.41
CA PHE A 60 -10.46 -15.28 -30.16
C PHE A 60 -9.41 -16.34 -29.79
N THR A 61 -8.48 -16.60 -30.71
CA THR A 61 -7.50 -17.67 -30.62
C THR A 61 -6.07 -17.12 -30.53
N ALA A 62 -5.08 -18.01 -30.62
CA ALA A 62 -3.68 -17.62 -30.75
C ALA A 62 -3.42 -16.69 -31.95
N ALA A 63 -4.24 -16.74 -33.01
CA ALA A 63 -4.11 -15.85 -34.17
C ALA A 63 -4.47 -14.39 -33.81
N GLY A 64 -5.58 -14.17 -33.09
CA GLY A 64 -5.94 -12.85 -32.57
C GLY A 64 -4.88 -12.32 -31.60
N ILE A 65 -4.41 -13.16 -30.66
CA ILE A 65 -3.33 -12.79 -29.73
C ILE A 65 -2.04 -12.42 -30.48
N LYS A 66 -1.75 -13.07 -31.61
CA LYS A 66 -0.59 -12.73 -32.45
C LYS A 66 -0.72 -11.34 -33.07
N ALA A 67 -1.90 -10.99 -33.59
CA ALA A 67 -2.15 -9.66 -34.14
C ALA A 67 -2.00 -8.58 -33.04
N LEU A 68 -2.57 -8.83 -31.86
CA LEU A 68 -2.45 -7.98 -30.69
C LEU A 68 -0.98 -7.80 -30.26
N CYS A 69 -0.25 -8.91 -30.08
CA CYS A 69 1.15 -8.87 -29.68
C CYS A 69 2.05 -8.17 -30.72
N HIS A 70 1.73 -8.30 -32.01
CA HIS A 70 2.45 -7.58 -33.05
C HIS A 70 2.27 -6.07 -32.91
N ALA A 71 1.05 -5.57 -32.67
CA ALA A 71 0.82 -4.15 -32.40
C ALA A 71 1.53 -3.69 -31.12
N LEU A 72 1.49 -4.48 -30.05
CA LEU A 72 2.15 -4.15 -28.78
C LEU A 72 3.67 -4.05 -28.92
N THR A 73 4.29 -4.87 -29.78
CA THR A 73 5.76 -4.90 -29.94
C THR A 73 6.30 -3.97 -31.02
N THR A 74 5.44 -3.35 -31.83
CA THR A 74 5.84 -2.45 -32.93
C THR A 74 5.49 -0.99 -32.67
N ARG A 75 4.69 -0.71 -31.64
CA ARG A 75 4.23 0.64 -31.30
C ARG A 75 4.77 1.06 -29.94
N VAL A 76 4.85 2.37 -29.74
CA VAL A 76 5.28 2.95 -28.46
C VAL A 76 4.06 3.25 -27.61
N PHE A 77 4.04 2.71 -26.40
CA PHE A 77 3.02 3.01 -25.39
C PHE A 77 3.69 3.70 -24.20
N SER A 78 3.20 4.90 -23.88
CA SER A 78 3.69 5.69 -22.74
C SER A 78 2.73 5.67 -21.54
N SER A 79 1.61 4.98 -21.66
CA SER A 79 0.57 4.85 -20.63
C SER A 79 0.47 3.42 -20.13
N PRO A 80 0.11 3.21 -18.86
CA PRO A 80 -0.22 1.88 -18.36
C PRO A 80 -1.35 1.27 -19.18
N LEU A 81 -1.21 -0.01 -19.50
CA LEU A 81 -2.17 -0.74 -20.32
C LEU A 81 -2.69 -1.97 -19.57
N VAL A 82 -4.00 -2.10 -19.49
CA VAL A 82 -4.65 -3.26 -18.90
C VAL A 82 -5.41 -4.00 -20.00
N LEU A 83 -5.05 -5.26 -20.24
CA LEU A 83 -5.72 -6.14 -21.19
C LEU A 83 -6.34 -7.29 -20.41
N ASP A 84 -7.67 -7.34 -20.38
CA ASP A 84 -8.39 -8.46 -19.78
C ASP A 84 -8.75 -9.49 -20.85
N LEU A 85 -8.00 -10.58 -20.89
CA LEU A 85 -8.15 -11.72 -21.80
C LEU A 85 -8.70 -12.96 -21.06
N SER A 86 -9.31 -12.76 -19.89
CA SER A 86 -9.80 -13.84 -19.03
C SER A 86 -11.00 -14.56 -19.66
N HIS A 87 -11.25 -15.80 -19.25
CA HIS A 87 -12.42 -16.59 -19.70
C HIS A 87 -12.59 -16.71 -21.23
N SER A 88 -11.50 -16.62 -22.00
CA SER A 88 -11.54 -16.57 -23.48
C SER A 88 -11.10 -17.88 -24.13
N GLN A 89 -11.03 -18.97 -23.35
CA GLN A 89 -10.64 -20.31 -23.78
C GLN A 89 -9.27 -20.39 -24.48
N LEU A 90 -8.37 -19.44 -24.21
CA LEU A 90 -7.03 -19.43 -24.77
C LEU A 90 -6.27 -20.69 -24.33
N ASN A 91 -5.45 -21.22 -25.23
CA ASN A 91 -4.65 -22.42 -25.02
C ASN A 91 -3.14 -22.10 -24.99
N ASP A 92 -2.30 -23.13 -24.87
CA ASP A 92 -0.84 -22.96 -24.76
C ASP A 92 -0.20 -22.29 -25.99
N ASP A 93 -0.78 -22.43 -27.20
CA ASP A 93 -0.30 -21.75 -28.40
C ASP A 93 -0.44 -20.23 -28.27
N ALA A 94 -1.54 -19.76 -27.68
CA ALA A 94 -1.73 -18.35 -27.39
C ALA A 94 -0.71 -17.83 -26.37
N LEU A 95 -0.43 -18.60 -25.31
CA LEU A 95 0.62 -18.23 -24.35
C LEU A 95 2.02 -18.27 -24.96
N LYS A 96 2.29 -19.19 -25.88
CA LYS A 96 3.57 -19.22 -26.61
C LYS A 96 3.78 -17.95 -27.42
N VAL A 97 2.76 -17.49 -28.13
CA VAL A 97 2.79 -16.22 -28.87
C VAL A 97 3.05 -15.05 -27.93
N LEU A 98 2.31 -14.99 -26.83
CA LEU A 98 2.49 -13.93 -25.83
C LEU A 98 3.87 -13.96 -25.18
N ALA A 99 4.35 -15.14 -24.79
CA ALA A 99 5.67 -15.35 -24.20
C ALA A 99 6.79 -14.87 -25.13
N ASN A 100 6.71 -15.17 -26.42
CA ASN A 100 7.66 -14.68 -27.41
C ASN A 100 7.64 -13.16 -27.52
N ALA A 101 6.46 -12.54 -27.45
CA ALA A 101 6.31 -11.09 -27.47
C ALA A 101 6.90 -10.43 -26.21
N LEU A 102 6.62 -10.99 -25.02
CA LEU A 102 7.22 -10.55 -23.75
C LEU A 102 8.75 -10.68 -23.78
N ALA A 103 9.26 -11.79 -24.31
CA ALA A 103 10.68 -12.05 -24.46
C ALA A 103 11.35 -11.27 -25.61
N SER A 104 10.64 -10.38 -26.30
CA SER A 104 11.19 -9.64 -27.44
C SER A 104 12.04 -8.43 -27.05
N GLY A 105 11.85 -7.89 -25.83
CA GLY A 105 12.46 -6.62 -25.40
C GLY A 105 11.73 -5.36 -25.91
N HIS A 106 10.67 -5.53 -26.70
CA HIS A 106 9.89 -4.43 -27.28
C HIS A 106 8.47 -4.34 -26.72
N PHE A 107 8.13 -5.20 -25.76
CA PHE A 107 6.82 -5.15 -25.13
C PHE A 107 6.72 -3.92 -24.21
N PRO A 108 5.58 -3.21 -24.17
CA PRO A 108 5.44 -1.99 -23.39
C PRO A 108 5.61 -2.22 -21.88
N CYS A 109 6.10 -1.20 -21.18
CA CYS A 109 6.15 -1.17 -19.72
C CYS A 109 4.78 -0.90 -19.09
N PHE A 110 4.64 -1.18 -17.79
CA PHE A 110 3.40 -0.95 -17.03
C PHE A 110 2.17 -1.66 -17.62
N VAL A 111 2.36 -2.89 -18.10
CA VAL A 111 1.27 -3.68 -18.67
C VAL A 111 0.74 -4.71 -17.68
N THR A 112 -0.58 -4.73 -17.56
CA THR A 112 -1.33 -5.77 -16.87
C THR A 112 -2.02 -6.67 -17.88
N LEU A 113 -1.67 -7.95 -17.86
CA LEU A 113 -2.34 -9.00 -18.64
C LEU A 113 -3.14 -9.88 -17.69
N LYS A 114 -4.47 -9.77 -17.76
CA LYS A 114 -5.35 -10.71 -17.07
C LYS A 114 -5.66 -11.87 -18.01
N LEU A 115 -5.25 -13.05 -17.59
CA LEU A 115 -5.24 -14.29 -18.36
C LEU A 115 -5.98 -15.39 -17.57
N GLY A 116 -6.82 -15.01 -16.61
CA GLY A 116 -7.49 -15.92 -15.70
C GLY A 116 -8.50 -16.83 -16.40
N TYR A 117 -8.72 -18.01 -15.83
CA TYR A 117 -9.75 -18.96 -16.25
C TYR A 117 -9.71 -19.29 -17.76
N ASN A 118 -8.53 -19.58 -18.28
CA ASN A 118 -8.30 -20.05 -19.65
C ASN A 118 -7.97 -21.56 -19.66
N ARG A 119 -7.53 -22.09 -20.80
CA ARG A 119 -7.20 -23.52 -20.99
C ARG A 119 -5.70 -23.74 -21.07
N PHE A 120 -4.95 -23.08 -20.19
CA PHE A 120 -3.50 -23.23 -20.16
C PHE A 120 -3.09 -24.45 -19.34
N SER A 121 -2.12 -25.20 -19.87
CA SER A 121 -1.52 -26.34 -19.20
C SER A 121 -0.12 -26.00 -18.66
N THR A 122 0.59 -27.01 -18.18
CA THR A 122 2.01 -26.93 -17.79
C THR A 122 2.89 -26.40 -18.93
N ALA A 123 2.57 -26.70 -20.19
CA ALA A 123 3.32 -26.19 -21.34
C ALA A 123 3.16 -24.67 -21.49
N GLY A 124 1.96 -24.14 -21.25
CA GLY A 124 1.70 -22.71 -21.21
C GLY A 124 2.52 -22.00 -20.11
N ALA A 125 2.55 -22.57 -18.90
CA ALA A 125 3.38 -22.07 -17.81
C ALA A 125 4.88 -22.08 -18.18
N HIS A 126 5.35 -23.14 -18.85
CA HIS A 126 6.72 -23.25 -19.33
C HIS A 126 7.11 -22.11 -20.29
N PHE A 127 6.26 -21.76 -21.25
CA PHE A 127 6.55 -20.66 -22.18
C PHE A 127 6.69 -19.32 -21.45
N ILE A 128 5.81 -19.03 -20.50
CA ILE A 128 5.89 -17.80 -19.72
C ILE A 128 7.14 -17.78 -18.82
N ALA A 129 7.46 -18.91 -18.18
CA ALA A 129 8.67 -19.04 -17.40
C ALA A 129 9.94 -18.79 -18.24
N GLN A 130 10.01 -19.32 -19.46
CA GLN A 130 11.10 -19.01 -20.40
C GLN A 130 11.16 -17.52 -20.76
N ALA A 131 10.01 -16.86 -20.96
CA ALA A 131 9.97 -15.44 -21.22
C ALA A 131 10.52 -14.63 -20.04
N LEU A 132 10.11 -14.94 -18.81
CA LEU A 132 10.62 -14.30 -17.60
C LEU A 132 12.14 -14.53 -17.42
N ALA A 133 12.64 -15.72 -17.76
CA ALA A 133 14.07 -16.02 -17.72
C ALA A 133 14.90 -15.29 -18.80
N SER A 134 14.26 -14.73 -19.82
CA SER A 134 14.96 -14.07 -20.93
C SER A 134 15.67 -12.78 -20.54
N GLY A 135 15.22 -12.12 -19.46
CA GLY A 135 15.70 -10.80 -19.05
C GLY A 135 15.24 -9.65 -19.95
N ARG A 136 14.27 -9.92 -20.83
CA ARG A 136 13.74 -8.94 -21.80
C ARG A 136 12.27 -8.58 -21.58
N CYS A 137 11.65 -9.18 -20.56
CA CYS A 137 10.31 -8.75 -20.13
C CYS A 137 10.36 -7.31 -19.60
N PRO A 138 9.29 -6.54 -19.80
CA PRO A 138 9.22 -5.17 -19.31
C PRO A 138 9.18 -5.11 -17.77
N SER A 139 9.64 -3.99 -17.20
CA SER A 139 9.47 -3.70 -15.78
C SER A 139 7.99 -3.45 -15.45
N ASP A 140 7.62 -3.64 -14.19
CA ASP A 140 6.27 -3.39 -13.68
C ASP A 140 5.18 -4.19 -14.43
N LEU A 141 5.59 -5.37 -14.94
CA LEU A 141 4.72 -6.31 -15.61
C LEU A 141 3.79 -6.97 -14.59
N THR A 142 2.50 -7.02 -14.89
CA THR A 142 1.53 -7.82 -14.13
C THR A 142 0.99 -8.95 -15.00
N LEU A 143 1.19 -10.18 -14.55
CA LEU A 143 0.63 -11.39 -15.17
C LEU A 143 -0.34 -12.04 -14.20
N ASP A 144 -1.61 -12.11 -14.58
CA ASP A 144 -2.65 -12.74 -13.78
C ASP A 144 -3.16 -14.03 -14.42
N PHE A 145 -2.79 -15.16 -13.84
CA PHE A 145 -3.16 -16.50 -14.28
C PHE A 145 -4.21 -17.15 -13.37
N GLU A 146 -4.99 -16.37 -12.62
CA GLU A 146 -5.97 -16.90 -11.67
C GLU A 146 -6.83 -18.01 -12.28
N GLY A 147 -6.97 -19.13 -11.57
CA GLY A 147 -7.91 -20.19 -11.94
C GLY A 147 -7.47 -21.09 -13.09
N ASN A 148 -6.26 -20.93 -13.63
CA ASN A 148 -5.66 -21.87 -14.59
C ASN A 148 -5.10 -23.11 -13.88
N ARG A 149 -5.99 -23.94 -13.33
CA ARG A 149 -5.66 -25.11 -12.48
C ARG A 149 -4.76 -26.15 -13.15
N ALA A 150 -4.71 -26.19 -14.47
CA ALA A 150 -3.87 -27.13 -15.23
C ALA A 150 -2.40 -26.69 -15.31
N PHE A 151 -2.04 -25.53 -14.77
CA PHE A 151 -0.64 -25.23 -14.44
C PHE A 151 -0.07 -26.27 -13.47
N SER A 152 -0.83 -26.66 -12.45
CA SER A 152 -0.48 -27.72 -11.50
C SER A 152 0.86 -27.48 -10.77
N GLU A 153 1.34 -28.51 -10.08
CA GLU A 153 2.64 -28.55 -9.41
C GLU A 153 3.81 -28.37 -10.40
N THR A 154 3.70 -28.95 -11.61
CA THR A 154 4.76 -28.88 -12.64
C THR A 154 4.91 -27.50 -13.25
N GLY A 155 3.81 -26.75 -13.41
CA GLY A 155 3.88 -25.36 -13.86
C GLY A 155 4.64 -24.47 -12.87
N ALA A 156 4.46 -24.71 -11.57
CA ALA A 156 5.23 -24.04 -10.52
C ALA A 156 6.73 -24.37 -10.60
N SER A 157 7.09 -25.62 -10.92
CA SER A 157 8.48 -26.03 -11.18
C SER A 157 9.13 -25.21 -12.28
N HIS A 158 8.43 -24.95 -13.39
CA HIS A 158 8.99 -24.12 -14.47
C HIS A 158 9.24 -22.69 -14.03
N PHE A 159 8.34 -22.09 -13.24
CA PHE A 159 8.60 -20.78 -12.65
C PHE A 159 9.81 -20.82 -11.70
N ALA A 160 9.94 -21.85 -10.88
CA ALA A 160 11.10 -22.05 -10.01
C ALA A 160 12.42 -22.15 -10.79
N GLU A 161 12.46 -22.97 -11.86
CA GLU A 161 13.62 -23.08 -12.75
C GLU A 161 13.97 -21.74 -13.40
N SER A 162 12.96 -20.96 -13.79
CA SER A 162 13.20 -19.65 -14.40
C SER A 162 13.75 -18.61 -13.44
N LEU A 163 13.48 -18.70 -12.12
CA LEU A 163 14.05 -17.81 -11.11
C LEU A 163 15.59 -17.95 -11.04
N ALA A 164 16.14 -19.13 -11.32
CA ALA A 164 17.58 -19.36 -11.36
C ALA A 164 18.33 -18.49 -12.37
N SER A 165 17.61 -17.92 -13.36
CA SER A 165 18.17 -16.95 -14.28
C SER A 165 18.53 -15.60 -13.65
N LYS A 166 17.90 -15.25 -12.50
CA LYS A 166 17.97 -13.91 -11.86
C LYS A 166 17.62 -12.76 -12.80
N ARG A 167 16.76 -13.04 -13.78
CA ARG A 167 16.39 -12.13 -14.88
C ARG A 167 14.92 -11.78 -14.94
N TRP A 168 14.14 -12.23 -13.96
CA TRP A 168 12.77 -11.78 -13.81
C TRP A 168 12.74 -10.24 -13.70
N PRO A 169 11.75 -9.58 -14.33
CA PRO A 169 11.70 -8.12 -14.33
C PRO A 169 11.45 -7.57 -12.92
N ALA A 170 12.06 -6.42 -12.62
CA ALA A 170 11.77 -5.67 -11.39
C ALA A 170 10.30 -5.21 -11.36
N GLY A 171 9.69 -5.21 -10.17
CA GLY A 171 8.28 -4.84 -10.00
C GLY A 171 7.29 -5.86 -10.57
N LEU A 172 7.73 -7.09 -10.86
CA LEU A 172 6.85 -8.15 -11.37
C LEU A 172 5.72 -8.45 -10.37
N THR A 173 4.49 -8.42 -10.86
CA THR A 173 3.34 -9.00 -10.16
C THR A 173 2.91 -10.26 -10.87
N LEU A 174 3.03 -11.40 -10.19
CA LEU A 174 2.66 -12.72 -10.71
C LEU A 174 1.56 -13.31 -9.85
N ASN A 175 0.34 -13.37 -10.40
CA ASN A 175 -0.80 -13.99 -9.74
C ASN A 175 -0.99 -15.43 -10.23
N LEU A 176 -0.66 -16.38 -9.36
CA LEU A 176 -0.84 -17.83 -9.51
C LEU A 176 -1.94 -18.37 -8.60
N LYS A 177 -2.91 -17.52 -8.21
CA LYS A 177 -4.05 -17.95 -7.40
C LYS A 177 -4.82 -19.08 -8.08
N MET A 178 -5.18 -20.12 -7.31
CA MET A 178 -5.99 -21.24 -7.82
C MET A 178 -5.41 -21.89 -9.09
N THR A 179 -4.09 -22.11 -9.13
CA THR A 179 -3.38 -22.76 -10.25
C THR A 179 -3.08 -24.24 -10.00
N GLY A 180 -3.48 -24.77 -8.85
CA GLY A 180 -3.27 -26.17 -8.51
C GLY A 180 -1.83 -26.49 -8.09
N MET A 181 -1.11 -25.49 -7.59
CA MET A 181 0.31 -25.58 -7.22
C MET A 181 0.58 -26.61 -6.10
N LYS A 182 -0.30 -26.71 -5.09
CA LYS A 182 -0.13 -27.56 -3.89
C LYS A 182 1.23 -27.37 -3.19
N ASP A 183 1.49 -28.19 -2.16
CA ASP A 183 2.72 -28.07 -1.36
C ASP A 183 3.99 -28.34 -2.17
N SER A 184 4.00 -29.33 -3.06
CA SER A 184 5.16 -29.71 -3.89
C SER A 184 5.53 -28.64 -4.92
N GLY A 185 4.55 -27.96 -5.52
CA GLY A 185 4.81 -26.83 -6.40
C GLY A 185 5.38 -25.63 -5.63
N MET A 186 4.86 -25.37 -4.42
CA MET A 186 5.35 -24.30 -3.56
C MET A 186 6.75 -24.58 -3.03
N GLU A 187 7.07 -25.83 -2.69
CA GLU A 187 8.40 -26.26 -2.26
C GLU A 187 9.47 -25.87 -3.30
N GLN A 188 9.25 -26.26 -4.56
CA GLN A 188 10.18 -25.95 -5.65
C GLN A 188 10.34 -24.44 -5.87
N LEU A 189 9.22 -23.69 -5.85
CA LEU A 189 9.24 -22.24 -6.00
C LEU A 189 9.95 -21.55 -4.83
N ALA A 190 9.70 -22.01 -3.60
CA ALA A 190 10.26 -21.44 -2.38
C ALA A 190 11.79 -21.58 -2.34
N GLU A 191 12.34 -22.73 -2.77
CA GLU A 191 13.79 -22.97 -2.84
C GLU A 191 14.54 -21.97 -3.71
N ARG A 192 13.86 -21.40 -4.72
CA ARG A 192 14.43 -20.45 -5.68
C ARG A 192 14.00 -19.01 -5.45
N LEU A 193 13.15 -18.74 -4.45
CA LEU A 193 12.61 -17.41 -4.19
C LEU A 193 13.68 -16.37 -3.84
N VAL A 194 14.81 -16.81 -3.25
CA VAL A 194 16.01 -15.98 -2.99
C VAL A 194 16.63 -15.38 -4.26
N GLU A 195 16.38 -15.99 -5.42
CA GLU A 195 16.87 -15.52 -6.73
C GLU A 195 15.87 -14.57 -7.42
N GLY A 196 14.73 -14.29 -6.79
CA GLY A 196 13.70 -13.39 -7.29
C GLY A 196 14.15 -11.92 -7.34
N PRO A 197 13.46 -11.09 -8.15
CA PRO A 197 13.76 -9.68 -8.26
C PRO A 197 13.28 -8.91 -7.04
N GLU A 198 13.84 -7.70 -6.83
CA GLU A 198 13.27 -6.75 -5.88
C GLU A 198 11.85 -6.35 -6.30
N HIS A 199 11.02 -6.04 -5.30
CA HIS A 199 9.61 -5.66 -5.50
C HIS A 199 8.76 -6.74 -6.19
N LEU A 200 9.06 -8.03 -5.95
CA LEU A 200 8.24 -9.14 -6.41
C LEU A 200 6.91 -9.20 -5.65
N ASN A 201 5.79 -9.15 -6.35
CA ASN A 201 4.46 -9.44 -5.81
C ASN A 201 4.00 -10.81 -6.30
N LEU A 202 4.06 -11.81 -5.43
CA LEU A 202 3.69 -13.19 -5.74
C LEU A 202 2.41 -13.58 -5.01
N ASN A 203 1.37 -13.92 -5.77
CA ASN A 203 0.12 -14.44 -5.21
C ASN A 203 -0.03 -15.94 -5.49
N VAL A 204 -0.02 -16.74 -4.44
CA VAL A 204 -0.19 -18.20 -4.46
C VAL A 204 -1.39 -18.63 -3.60
N SER A 205 -2.36 -17.73 -3.40
CA SER A 205 -3.59 -18.03 -2.67
C SER A 205 -4.44 -19.14 -3.32
N PHE A 206 -5.31 -19.79 -2.54
CA PHE A 206 -6.19 -20.86 -3.02
C PHE A 206 -5.49 -22.00 -3.77
N ASN A 207 -4.27 -22.38 -3.36
CA ASN A 207 -3.52 -23.47 -3.99
C ASN A 207 -3.46 -24.76 -3.16
N GLY A 208 -4.18 -24.82 -2.04
CA GLY A 208 -4.17 -25.98 -1.15
C GLY A 208 -2.85 -26.15 -0.43
N LEU A 209 -2.17 -25.05 -0.11
CA LEU A 209 -0.93 -25.06 0.66
C LEU A 209 -1.22 -25.39 2.13
N SER A 210 -0.33 -26.13 2.77
CA SER A 210 -0.45 -26.54 4.17
C SER A 210 0.75 -26.06 5.02
N SER A 211 0.82 -26.51 6.27
CA SER A 211 2.00 -26.28 7.13
C SER A 211 3.30 -26.79 6.50
N LYS A 212 3.24 -27.78 5.59
CA LYS A 212 4.41 -28.29 4.85
C LYS A 212 5.07 -27.23 3.98
N SER A 213 4.28 -26.48 3.21
CA SER A 213 4.78 -25.33 2.44
C SER A 213 5.48 -24.32 3.33
N MET A 214 4.92 -24.04 4.52
CA MET A 214 5.51 -23.10 5.45
C MET A 214 6.84 -23.59 6.04
N CYS A 215 6.99 -24.90 6.28
CA CYS A 215 8.25 -25.49 6.75
C CYS A 215 9.40 -25.23 5.77
N ILE A 216 9.14 -25.27 4.46
CA ILE A 216 10.13 -24.95 3.43
C ILE A 216 10.38 -23.44 3.39
N LEU A 217 9.32 -22.63 3.37
CA LEU A 217 9.41 -21.17 3.37
C LEU A 217 10.16 -20.62 4.59
N THR A 218 10.14 -21.31 5.73
CA THR A 218 10.93 -20.93 6.91
C THR A 218 12.42 -20.81 6.61
N LYS A 219 12.94 -21.64 5.69
CA LYS A 219 14.35 -21.66 5.33
C LYS A 219 14.70 -20.59 4.29
N THR A 220 13.72 -20.16 3.49
CA THR A 220 13.99 -19.35 2.29
C THR A 220 13.53 -17.91 2.42
N LEU A 221 12.43 -17.63 3.13
CA LEU A 221 11.96 -16.26 3.41
C LEU A 221 13.01 -15.37 4.10
N PRO A 222 13.86 -15.89 5.01
CA PRO A 222 14.94 -15.09 5.58
C PRO A 222 15.96 -14.60 4.56
N HIS A 223 16.00 -15.17 3.36
CA HIS A 223 16.93 -14.80 2.29
C HIS A 223 16.18 -14.32 1.03
N ALA A 224 14.86 -14.13 1.11
CA ALA A 224 14.08 -13.63 -0.01
C ALA A 224 14.48 -12.19 -0.38
N PRO A 225 14.15 -11.72 -1.60
CA PRO A 225 14.43 -10.35 -2.01
C PRO A 225 13.72 -9.32 -1.11
N GLU A 226 14.30 -8.12 -1.05
CA GLU A 226 13.67 -6.97 -0.40
C GLU A 226 12.36 -6.60 -1.11
N ASN A 227 11.41 -6.10 -0.32
CA ASN A 227 10.08 -5.71 -0.78
C ASN A 227 9.27 -6.84 -1.43
N LEU A 228 9.50 -8.10 -1.02
CA LEU A 228 8.63 -9.21 -1.38
C LEU A 228 7.23 -9.03 -0.77
N THR A 229 6.21 -9.08 -1.62
CA THR A 229 4.82 -9.31 -1.21
C THR A 229 4.45 -10.75 -1.54
N LEU A 230 4.22 -11.56 -0.52
CA LEU A 230 3.80 -12.95 -0.68
C LEU A 230 2.38 -13.13 -0.15
N ASN A 231 1.45 -13.40 -1.07
CA ASN A 231 0.07 -13.71 -0.72
C ASN A 231 -0.18 -15.21 -0.66
N LEU A 232 -0.42 -15.70 0.56
CA LEU A 232 -0.70 -17.10 0.92
C LEU A 232 -2.17 -17.29 1.35
N SER A 233 -3.05 -16.34 1.07
CA SER A 233 -4.42 -16.37 1.59
C SER A 233 -5.22 -17.60 1.16
N SER A 234 -6.23 -17.96 1.95
CA SER A 234 -7.19 -19.01 1.60
C SER A 234 -6.53 -20.35 1.26
N ASN A 235 -5.57 -20.74 2.10
CA ASN A 235 -4.93 -22.05 2.10
C ASN A 235 -5.23 -22.73 3.46
N SER A 236 -4.61 -23.89 3.71
CA SER A 236 -4.81 -24.68 4.94
C SER A 236 -3.55 -24.66 5.81
N ILE A 237 -2.96 -23.48 6.00
CA ILE A 237 -1.66 -23.32 6.69
C ILE A 237 -1.75 -23.65 8.19
N GLY A 238 -2.80 -23.19 8.86
CA GLY A 238 -3.05 -23.42 10.29
C GLY A 238 -1.95 -22.91 11.24
N ASP A 239 -2.09 -23.22 12.52
CA ASP A 239 -1.17 -22.76 13.58
C ASP A 239 0.24 -23.36 13.47
N GLU A 240 0.36 -24.59 12.94
CA GLU A 240 1.65 -25.22 12.71
C GLU A 240 2.46 -24.44 11.66
N GLY A 241 1.82 -24.06 10.55
CA GLY A 241 2.47 -23.23 9.55
C GLY A 241 2.80 -21.82 10.05
N ALA A 242 1.96 -21.24 10.92
CA ALA A 242 2.28 -19.98 11.61
C ALA A 242 3.51 -20.10 12.51
N ARG A 243 3.70 -21.24 13.19
CA ARG A 243 4.90 -21.53 14.00
C ARG A 243 6.16 -21.64 13.16
N HIS A 244 6.06 -22.26 11.98
CA HIS A 244 7.14 -22.29 11.00
C HIS A 244 7.51 -20.87 10.55
N LEU A 245 6.54 -20.05 10.18
CA LEU A 245 6.79 -18.65 9.82
C LEU A 245 7.42 -17.84 10.96
N ALA A 246 6.93 -18.03 12.18
CA ALA A 246 7.49 -17.40 13.37
C ALA A 246 8.99 -17.71 13.52
N SER A 247 9.44 -18.92 13.16
CA SER A 247 10.85 -19.25 13.15
C SER A 247 11.65 -18.50 12.07
N ALA A 248 11.03 -18.22 10.92
CA ALA A 248 11.65 -17.46 9.84
C ALA A 248 11.86 -16.00 10.23
N LEU A 249 10.83 -15.40 10.83
CA LEU A 249 10.80 -13.99 11.26
C LEU A 249 11.87 -13.66 12.30
N ARG A 250 12.27 -14.63 13.12
CA ARG A 250 13.36 -14.48 14.11
C ARG A 250 14.77 -14.47 13.50
N SER A 251 14.91 -14.78 12.21
CA SER A 251 16.22 -14.82 11.57
C SER A 251 16.79 -13.42 11.38
N ASN A 252 18.08 -13.26 11.73
CA ASN A 252 18.81 -12.01 11.47
C ASN A 252 18.99 -11.71 9.99
N ALA A 253 18.88 -12.73 9.13
CA ALA A 253 18.94 -12.54 7.68
C ALA A 253 17.63 -11.97 7.12
N TYR A 254 16.52 -12.07 7.85
CA TYR A 254 15.20 -11.69 7.35
C TYR A 254 15.20 -10.25 6.80
N PRO A 255 14.66 -10.00 5.60
CA PRO A 255 14.79 -8.69 4.94
C PRO A 255 14.21 -7.52 5.74
N HIS A 256 14.57 -6.30 5.34
CA HIS A 256 14.10 -5.09 5.98
C HIS A 256 12.62 -4.88 5.73
N THR A 257 12.16 -5.13 4.50
CA THR A 257 10.76 -4.89 4.14
C THR A 257 10.14 -6.11 3.49
N GLN A 258 9.07 -6.63 4.09
CA GLN A 258 8.25 -7.69 3.50
C GLN A 258 6.77 -7.53 3.86
N THR A 259 5.92 -8.00 2.95
CA THR A 259 4.48 -8.13 3.15
C THR A 259 4.07 -9.59 3.05
N LEU A 260 3.48 -10.11 4.12
CA LEU A 260 2.96 -11.47 4.20
C LEU A 260 1.45 -11.44 4.42
N ILE A 261 0.70 -12.07 3.53
CA ILE A 261 -0.76 -12.16 3.62
C ILE A 261 -1.16 -13.60 3.92
N LEU A 262 -1.62 -13.85 5.14
CA LEU A 262 -2.06 -15.15 5.67
C LEU A 262 -3.57 -15.17 5.93
N ASP A 263 -4.33 -14.40 5.17
CA ASP A 263 -5.77 -14.28 5.36
C ASP A 263 -6.47 -15.63 5.14
N PHE A 264 -7.53 -15.92 5.89
CA PHE A 264 -8.35 -17.13 5.74
C PHE A 264 -7.54 -18.45 5.72
N ASN A 265 -6.63 -18.64 6.67
CA ASN A 265 -5.76 -19.82 6.76
C ASN A 265 -6.05 -20.72 7.97
N GLY A 266 -7.16 -20.45 8.67
CA GLY A 266 -7.56 -21.21 9.86
C GLY A 266 -6.62 -21.05 11.06
N LEU A 267 -5.91 -19.91 11.15
CA LEU A 267 -5.08 -19.61 12.32
C LEU A 267 -5.97 -19.33 13.53
N THR A 268 -5.55 -19.80 14.69
CA THR A 268 -6.17 -19.51 15.99
C THR A 268 -5.26 -18.59 16.81
N ASP A 269 -5.66 -18.33 18.06
CA ASP A 269 -4.86 -17.57 19.01
C ASP A 269 -3.45 -18.15 19.20
N ALA A 270 -3.27 -19.47 19.11
CA ALA A 270 -1.97 -20.11 19.31
C ALA A 270 -0.97 -19.73 18.20
N GLY A 271 -1.38 -19.82 16.93
CA GLY A 271 -0.54 -19.41 15.80
C GLY A 271 -0.24 -17.92 15.82
N ALA A 272 -1.24 -17.09 16.11
CA ALA A 272 -1.07 -15.64 16.21
C ALA A 272 -0.11 -15.24 17.34
N GLN A 273 -0.16 -15.90 18.50
CA GLN A 273 0.78 -15.67 19.60
C GLN A 273 2.23 -16.02 19.20
N CYS A 274 2.43 -17.13 18.47
CA CYS A 274 3.76 -17.48 17.95
C CYS A 274 4.31 -16.40 17.01
N LEU A 275 3.48 -15.84 16.13
CA LEU A 275 3.87 -14.75 15.22
C LEU A 275 4.19 -13.48 16.00
N ALA A 276 3.36 -13.08 16.96
CA ALA A 276 3.60 -11.90 17.80
C ALA A 276 4.92 -12.01 18.60
N LEU A 277 5.20 -13.18 19.16
CA LEU A 277 6.46 -13.44 19.86
C LEU A 277 7.66 -13.34 18.92
N ALA A 278 7.57 -13.89 17.70
CA ALA A 278 8.65 -13.78 16.72
C ALA A 278 8.91 -12.33 16.29
N LEU A 279 7.84 -11.54 16.08
CA LEU A 279 7.97 -10.12 15.78
C LEU A 279 8.57 -9.31 16.94
N SER A 280 8.60 -9.86 18.17
CA SER A 280 9.25 -9.22 19.33
C SER A 280 10.76 -9.32 19.33
N ASP A 281 11.29 -10.24 18.52
CA ASP A 281 12.71 -10.42 18.25
C ASP A 281 13.14 -9.76 16.93
N ALA A 282 12.18 -9.19 16.17
CA ALA A 282 12.47 -8.48 14.94
C ALA A 282 13.27 -7.18 15.21
N ARG A 283 14.08 -6.78 14.23
CA ARG A 283 14.98 -5.64 14.34
C ARG A 283 14.21 -4.33 14.13
N PRO A 284 14.53 -3.24 14.86
CA PRO A 284 13.79 -1.98 14.80
C PRO A 284 13.70 -1.34 13.40
N GLU A 285 14.69 -1.61 12.54
CA GLU A 285 14.77 -1.06 11.18
C GLU A 285 13.81 -1.75 10.21
N GLN A 286 13.24 -2.90 10.60
CA GLN A 286 12.34 -3.67 9.76
C GLN A 286 10.96 -3.01 9.64
N ARG A 287 10.35 -3.23 8.48
CA ARG A 287 8.99 -2.86 8.11
C ARG A 287 8.26 -4.11 7.68
N ILE A 288 7.46 -4.65 8.59
CA ILE A 288 6.76 -5.92 8.36
C ILE A 288 5.27 -5.63 8.25
N SER A 289 4.70 -6.00 7.11
CA SER A 289 3.26 -6.03 6.92
C SER A 289 2.78 -7.47 7.05
N LEU A 290 1.90 -7.71 8.02
CA LEU A 290 1.35 -9.02 8.31
C LEU A 290 -0.18 -8.92 8.30
N SER A 291 -0.79 -9.63 7.36
CA SER A 291 -2.24 -9.75 7.28
C SER A 291 -2.69 -11.11 7.78
N LEU A 292 -3.60 -11.10 8.75
CA LEU A 292 -4.23 -12.25 9.39
C LEU A 292 -5.77 -12.15 9.28
N ALA A 293 -6.28 -11.51 8.24
CA ALA A 293 -7.70 -11.25 8.12
C ALA A 293 -8.50 -12.54 7.90
N GLY A 294 -9.73 -12.62 8.41
CA GLY A 294 -10.59 -13.78 8.15
C GLY A 294 -10.13 -15.10 8.79
N ASN A 295 -9.32 -15.03 9.86
CA ASN A 295 -8.91 -16.19 10.64
C ASN A 295 -9.81 -16.37 11.88
N ASN A 296 -9.47 -17.30 12.76
CA ASN A 296 -10.23 -17.64 13.96
C ASN A 296 -9.63 -16.97 15.20
N LEU A 297 -9.25 -15.69 15.07
CA LEU A 297 -8.59 -14.95 16.13
C LEU A 297 -9.60 -14.33 17.12
N THR A 298 -9.34 -14.52 18.41
CA THR A 298 -10.10 -13.91 19.52
C THR A 298 -9.26 -12.81 20.18
N PRO A 299 -9.78 -12.05 21.16
CA PRO A 299 -8.99 -11.03 21.84
C PRO A 299 -7.68 -11.54 22.47
N HIS A 300 -7.57 -12.84 22.78
CA HIS A 300 -6.36 -13.44 23.33
C HIS A 300 -5.19 -13.40 22.33
N SER A 301 -5.43 -13.58 21.03
CA SER A 301 -4.40 -13.43 19.98
C SER A 301 -3.73 -12.05 20.03
N THR A 302 -4.54 -11.00 20.12
CA THR A 302 -4.07 -9.62 20.00
C THR A 302 -3.29 -9.15 21.23
N THR A 303 -3.49 -9.76 22.40
CA THR A 303 -2.75 -9.42 23.62
C THR A 303 -1.23 -9.51 23.41
N ALA A 304 -0.75 -10.53 22.71
CA ALA A 304 0.68 -10.67 22.42
C ALA A 304 1.19 -9.57 21.48
N PHE A 305 0.43 -9.23 20.43
CA PHE A 305 0.75 -8.11 19.53
C PHE A 305 0.76 -6.76 20.26
N TRP A 306 -0.16 -6.56 21.20
CA TRP A 306 -0.22 -5.33 21.99
C TRP A 306 0.95 -5.21 22.96
N GLN A 307 1.39 -6.33 23.56
CA GLN A 307 2.60 -6.35 24.40
C GLN A 307 3.87 -6.11 23.57
N LEU A 308 3.93 -6.65 22.35
CA LEU A 308 5.00 -6.38 21.39
C LEU A 308 5.13 -4.87 21.11
N LEU A 309 4.02 -4.19 20.80
CA LEU A 309 4.01 -2.75 20.53
C LEU A 309 4.44 -1.88 21.73
N LYS A 310 4.48 -2.44 22.96
CA LYS A 310 5.00 -1.77 24.16
C LYS A 310 6.53 -1.86 24.29
N ARG A 311 7.24 -2.51 23.37
CA ARG A 311 8.71 -2.63 23.43
C ARG A 311 9.37 -1.41 22.80
N GLN A 312 10.48 -0.95 23.37
CA GLN A 312 11.23 0.21 22.82
C GLN A 312 11.78 -0.04 21.42
N SER A 313 12.15 -1.30 21.13
CA SER A 313 12.77 -1.73 19.88
C SER A 313 11.76 -2.38 18.92
N CYS A 314 10.48 -1.99 18.98
CA CYS A 314 9.47 -2.54 18.09
C CYS A 314 9.66 -2.04 16.65
N PRO A 315 9.67 -2.91 15.62
CA PRO A 315 9.72 -2.50 14.23
C PRO A 315 8.45 -1.73 13.81
N GLN A 316 8.51 -1.04 12.68
CA GLN A 316 7.29 -0.47 12.09
C GLN A 316 6.42 -1.62 11.55
N LEU A 317 5.20 -1.74 12.05
CA LEU A 317 4.30 -2.83 11.70
C LEU A 317 3.04 -2.34 10.98
N THR A 318 2.61 -3.11 9.98
CA THR A 318 1.25 -3.06 9.45
C THR A 318 0.57 -4.36 9.83
N LEU A 319 -0.39 -4.30 10.75
CA LEU A 319 -1.08 -5.47 11.27
C LEU A 319 -2.54 -5.44 10.83
N ASN A 320 -2.93 -6.42 10.02
CA ASN A 320 -4.31 -6.54 9.58
C ASN A 320 -5.01 -7.71 10.26
N PHE A 321 -5.97 -7.39 11.14
CA PHE A 321 -6.83 -8.34 11.82
C PHE A 321 -8.29 -8.25 11.37
N LYS A 322 -8.55 -7.73 10.16
CA LYS A 322 -9.90 -7.59 9.62
C LYS A 322 -10.68 -8.92 9.67
N ASN A 323 -11.99 -8.87 9.90
CA ASN A 323 -12.85 -10.05 9.82
C ASN A 323 -12.44 -11.19 10.76
N ASN A 324 -12.12 -10.86 12.02
CA ASN A 324 -11.86 -11.83 13.09
C ASN A 324 -12.92 -11.67 14.21
N GLN A 325 -12.68 -12.21 15.40
CA GLN A 325 -13.58 -12.14 16.56
C GLN A 325 -13.01 -11.25 17.66
N LEU A 326 -12.45 -10.09 17.27
CA LEU A 326 -11.77 -9.17 18.18
C LEU A 326 -12.75 -8.18 18.82
N ALA A 327 -13.46 -8.61 19.88
CA ALA A 327 -14.40 -7.78 20.64
C ALA A 327 -13.72 -6.84 21.67
N LEU A 328 -14.51 -6.21 22.56
CA LEU A 328 -14.15 -5.28 23.66
C LEU A 328 -12.72 -5.40 24.22
N LEU A 329 -12.31 -6.61 24.63
CA LEU A 329 -11.03 -6.83 25.31
C LEU A 329 -9.83 -6.46 24.42
N SER A 330 -9.94 -6.68 23.11
CA SER A 330 -8.87 -6.33 22.17
C SER A 330 -8.68 -4.81 22.10
N VAL A 331 -9.78 -4.06 22.00
CA VAL A 331 -9.77 -2.59 21.97
C VAL A 331 -9.29 -2.00 23.30
N LYS A 332 -9.73 -2.54 24.44
CA LYS A 332 -9.24 -2.13 25.76
C LYS A 332 -7.73 -2.31 25.90
N ASN A 333 -7.21 -3.44 25.44
CA ASN A 333 -5.77 -3.70 25.50
C ASN A 333 -5.00 -2.77 24.55
N LEU A 334 -5.52 -2.50 23.34
CA LEU A 334 -4.95 -1.52 22.43
C LEU A 334 -4.93 -0.11 23.05
N ALA A 335 -6.01 0.32 23.69
CA ALA A 335 -6.07 1.60 24.40
C ALA A 335 -4.98 1.70 25.48
N SER A 336 -4.76 0.64 26.26
CA SER A 336 -3.66 0.58 27.24
C SER A 336 -2.27 0.71 26.59
N THR A 337 -2.11 0.18 25.38
CA THR A 337 -0.87 0.24 24.61
C THR A 337 -0.61 1.62 24.05
N ILE A 338 -1.65 2.30 23.56
CA ILE A 338 -1.57 3.70 23.10
C ILE A 338 -1.14 4.59 24.27
N ILE A 339 -1.77 4.45 25.44
CA ILE A 339 -1.43 5.23 26.64
C ILE A 339 0.02 4.99 27.10
N ALA A 340 0.57 3.80 26.86
CA ALA A 340 1.96 3.51 27.19
C ALA A 340 2.99 4.27 26.31
N GLY A 341 2.57 4.80 25.15
CA GLY A 341 3.36 5.72 24.32
C GLY A 341 4.57 5.12 23.60
N LYS A 342 4.53 3.83 23.28
CA LYS A 342 5.68 3.11 22.69
C LYS A 342 5.42 2.57 21.27
N ILE A 343 4.26 2.87 20.69
CA ILE A 343 3.91 2.43 19.34
C ILE A 343 4.79 3.18 18.32
N PRO A 344 5.53 2.47 17.44
CA PRO A 344 6.36 3.10 16.42
C PRO A 344 5.55 3.98 15.45
N ARG A 345 6.18 5.07 14.99
CA ARG A 345 5.59 5.97 13.99
C ARG A 345 5.29 5.20 12.70
N GLY A 346 4.12 5.46 12.10
CA GLY A 346 3.72 4.79 10.86
C GLY A 346 3.17 3.38 11.06
N THR A 347 2.89 2.97 12.30
CA THR A 347 2.20 1.71 12.58
C THR A 347 0.76 1.78 12.07
N VAL A 348 0.32 0.73 11.40
CA VAL A 348 -1.04 0.58 10.88
C VAL A 348 -1.70 -0.60 11.57
N ILE A 349 -2.87 -0.39 12.15
CA ILE A 349 -3.66 -1.45 12.78
C ILE A 349 -5.04 -1.48 12.14
N ASN A 350 -5.41 -2.62 11.57
CA ASN A 350 -6.72 -2.83 10.99
C ASN A 350 -7.55 -3.81 11.83
N LEU A 351 -8.63 -3.29 12.42
CA LEU A 351 -9.63 -4.02 13.20
C LEU A 351 -11.00 -4.01 12.50
N ALA A 352 -11.03 -3.78 11.19
CA ALA A 352 -12.28 -3.76 10.43
C ALA A 352 -13.07 -5.07 10.56
N LYS A 353 -14.39 -5.02 10.46
CA LYS A 353 -15.24 -6.23 10.44
C LYS A 353 -15.04 -7.17 11.64
N ASN A 354 -14.83 -6.63 12.84
CA ASN A 354 -14.70 -7.40 14.08
C ASN A 354 -15.95 -7.32 14.98
N LYS A 355 -17.07 -6.80 14.45
CA LYS A 355 -18.35 -6.63 15.15
C LYS A 355 -18.26 -5.70 16.36
N LEU A 356 -17.35 -4.73 16.33
CA LEU A 356 -17.20 -3.71 17.37
C LEU A 356 -18.43 -2.81 17.42
N LYS A 357 -18.89 -2.49 18.63
CA LYS A 357 -19.98 -1.55 18.92
C LYS A 357 -19.43 -0.29 19.59
N ASP A 358 -20.27 0.74 19.74
CA ASP A 358 -19.86 2.02 20.32
C ASP A 358 -19.21 1.88 21.71
N ASP A 359 -19.82 1.09 22.60
CA ASP A 359 -19.34 0.86 23.96
C ASP A 359 -17.95 0.16 23.98
N ASP A 360 -17.60 -0.56 22.92
CA ASP A 360 -16.28 -1.19 22.81
C ASP A 360 -15.15 -0.17 22.66
N LEU A 361 -15.49 1.04 22.17
CA LEU A 361 -14.54 2.12 21.91
C LEU A 361 -14.42 3.11 23.07
N ASP A 362 -15.19 2.96 24.16
CA ASP A 362 -15.21 3.92 25.27
C ASP A 362 -13.83 4.15 25.89
N THR A 363 -12.99 3.12 25.96
CA THR A 363 -11.61 3.25 26.45
C THR A 363 -10.63 3.76 25.40
N LEU A 364 -10.99 3.65 24.11
CA LEU A 364 -10.13 4.04 23.00
C LEU A 364 -10.08 5.55 22.82
N TRP A 365 -11.21 6.25 22.93
CA TRP A 365 -11.25 7.71 22.72
C TRP A 365 -10.31 8.49 23.66
N PRO A 366 -10.32 8.26 24.99
CA PRO A 366 -9.39 8.93 25.89
C PRO A 366 -7.92 8.51 25.67
N ALA A 367 -7.69 7.29 25.19
CA ALA A 367 -6.34 6.83 24.87
C ALA A 367 -5.78 7.58 23.66
N LEU A 368 -6.59 7.81 22.63
CA LEU A 368 -6.17 8.50 21.42
C LEU A 368 -5.82 9.98 21.66
N THR A 369 -6.44 10.63 22.65
CA THR A 369 -6.15 12.02 23.04
C THR A 369 -5.05 12.15 24.09
N SER A 370 -4.55 11.04 24.62
CA SER A 370 -3.46 11.06 25.58
C SER A 370 -2.21 11.70 24.97
N THR A 371 -1.42 12.41 25.79
CA THR A 371 -0.14 13.01 25.37
C THR A 371 0.89 11.98 24.89
N THR A 372 0.66 10.70 25.23
CA THR A 372 1.50 9.57 24.81
C THR A 372 1.05 8.94 23.51
N SER A 373 -0.06 9.38 22.91
CA SER A 373 -0.60 8.81 21.68
C SER A 373 0.39 8.96 20.51
N PRO A 374 0.65 7.89 19.74
CA PRO A 374 1.71 7.88 18.72
C PRO A 374 1.38 8.80 17.53
N PRO A 375 2.36 9.59 17.04
CA PRO A 375 2.17 10.38 15.83
C PRO A 375 2.18 9.47 14.59
N CYS A 376 1.46 9.89 13.54
CA CYS A 376 1.36 9.16 12.27
C CYS A 376 0.94 7.69 12.45
N PHE A 377 -0.04 7.46 13.32
CA PHE A 377 -0.64 6.16 13.57
C PHE A 377 -1.89 6.00 12.70
N THR A 378 -2.13 4.80 12.17
CA THR A 378 -3.35 4.52 11.40
C THR A 378 -4.16 3.45 12.09
N LEU A 379 -5.42 3.76 12.37
CA LEU A 379 -6.39 2.83 12.92
C LEU A 379 -7.58 2.68 11.97
N ILE A 380 -7.85 1.44 11.56
CA ILE A 380 -8.96 1.12 10.68
C ILE A 380 -10.01 0.35 11.49
N LEU A 381 -11.20 0.91 11.60
CA LEU A 381 -12.37 0.40 12.30
C LEU A 381 -13.57 0.24 11.34
N SER A 382 -13.32 0.16 10.04
CA SER A 382 -14.36 0.05 9.01
C SER A 382 -15.17 -1.26 9.10
N GLU A 383 -16.36 -1.29 8.49
CA GLU A 383 -17.22 -2.49 8.45
C GLU A 383 -17.58 -3.07 9.86
N ASN A 384 -17.66 -2.23 10.89
CA ASN A 384 -18.09 -2.63 12.24
C ASN A 384 -19.57 -2.22 12.49
N ALA A 385 -20.03 -2.31 13.73
CA ALA A 385 -21.40 -1.96 14.13
C ALA A 385 -21.44 -0.63 14.91
N LEU A 386 -20.59 0.33 14.55
CA LEU A 386 -20.54 1.65 15.17
C LEU A 386 -21.70 2.53 14.69
N THR A 387 -22.24 3.37 15.57
CA THR A 387 -23.38 4.26 15.28
C THR A 387 -23.00 5.73 15.45
N GLY A 388 -23.96 6.64 15.26
CA GLY A 388 -23.78 8.08 15.52
C GLY A 388 -23.26 8.41 16.93
N HIS A 389 -23.38 7.51 17.90
CA HIS A 389 -22.77 7.68 19.23
C HIS A 389 -21.24 7.76 19.14
N SER A 390 -20.57 6.85 18.40
CA SER A 390 -19.12 6.93 18.16
C SER A 390 -18.70 8.21 17.45
N LEU A 391 -19.50 8.69 16.48
CA LEU A 391 -19.22 9.96 15.79
C LEU A 391 -19.33 11.16 16.73
N SER A 392 -20.31 11.15 17.64
CA SER A 392 -20.47 12.18 18.67
C SER A 392 -19.29 12.18 19.64
N ARG A 393 -18.80 11.00 20.03
CA ARG A 393 -17.58 10.87 20.84
C ARG A 393 -16.35 11.38 20.10
N LEU A 394 -16.18 11.03 18.82
CA LEU A 394 -15.11 11.53 17.97
C LEU A 394 -15.11 13.06 17.91
N LEU A 395 -16.28 13.69 17.76
CA LEU A 395 -16.40 15.15 17.69
C LEU A 395 -15.86 15.84 18.96
N ASN A 396 -16.10 15.23 20.13
CA ASN A 396 -15.61 15.75 21.42
C ASN A 396 -14.10 15.70 21.52
N VAL A 397 -13.46 14.69 20.91
CA VAL A 397 -12.00 14.46 21.00
C VAL A 397 -11.22 14.95 19.79
N ALA A 398 -11.89 15.44 18.75
CA ALA A 398 -11.29 15.66 17.42
C ALA A 398 -10.08 16.61 17.41
N GLU A 399 -10.09 17.64 18.26
CA GLU A 399 -9.02 18.66 18.34
C GLU A 399 -7.79 18.16 19.10
N GLU A 400 -7.94 17.09 19.87
CA GLU A 400 -6.90 16.48 20.71
C GLU A 400 -6.29 15.22 20.07
N LEU A 401 -6.69 14.87 18.85
CA LEU A 401 -6.15 13.72 18.13
C LEU A 401 -4.63 13.85 17.84
N PRO A 402 -3.91 12.75 17.59
CA PRO A 402 -2.50 12.81 17.31
C PRO A 402 -2.21 13.40 15.92
N ARG A 403 -1.05 14.05 15.76
CA ARG A 403 -0.60 14.58 14.46
C ARG A 403 -0.39 13.44 13.47
N GLY A 404 -0.84 13.61 12.23
CA GLY A 404 -0.71 12.60 11.19
C GLY A 404 -1.61 11.36 11.38
N PHE A 405 -2.53 11.38 12.35
CA PHE A 405 -3.37 10.23 12.68
C PHE A 405 -4.40 9.96 11.59
N THR A 406 -4.48 8.72 11.11
CA THR A 406 -5.54 8.32 10.18
C THR A 406 -6.52 7.39 10.90
N LEU A 407 -7.80 7.78 10.91
CA LEU A 407 -8.89 6.97 11.42
C LEU A 407 -9.86 6.67 10.28
N ASP A 408 -10.04 5.38 10.02
CA ASP A 408 -11.03 4.90 9.07
C ASP A 408 -12.23 4.28 9.80
N LEU A 409 -13.40 4.89 9.63
CA LEU A 409 -14.68 4.46 10.18
C LEU A 409 -15.66 4.13 9.04
N SER A 410 -15.20 3.97 7.80
CA SER A 410 -16.07 3.68 6.65
C SER A 410 -16.94 2.44 6.85
N ASP A 411 -18.06 2.38 6.16
CA ASP A 411 -18.93 1.19 6.07
C ASP A 411 -19.44 0.70 7.45
N ASN A 412 -19.63 1.61 8.41
CA ASN A 412 -20.31 1.37 9.69
C ASN A 412 -21.81 1.75 9.62
N SER A 413 -22.55 1.52 10.70
CA SER A 413 -23.98 1.81 10.83
C SER A 413 -24.30 3.31 11.06
N PHE A 414 -23.65 4.20 10.32
CA PHE A 414 -23.90 5.65 10.38
C PHE A 414 -25.00 6.05 9.40
N THR A 415 -25.95 6.86 9.85
CA THR A 415 -26.93 7.49 8.96
C THR A 415 -26.29 8.66 8.21
N ASP A 416 -26.88 9.07 7.08
CA ASP A 416 -26.40 10.26 6.35
C ASP A 416 -26.50 11.53 7.21
N LEU A 417 -27.50 11.60 8.12
CA LEU A 417 -27.64 12.69 9.09
C LEU A 417 -26.45 12.72 10.06
N ASP A 418 -26.03 11.57 10.60
CA ASP A 418 -24.89 11.50 11.53
C ASP A 418 -23.61 12.00 10.84
N ARG A 419 -23.39 11.58 9.59
CA ARG A 419 -22.22 11.99 8.79
C ARG A 419 -22.25 13.48 8.48
N HIS A 420 -23.40 14.00 8.03
CA HIS A 420 -23.56 15.41 7.71
C HIS A 420 -23.35 16.30 8.95
N HIS A 421 -23.94 15.90 10.08
CA HIS A 421 -23.75 16.60 11.35
C HIS A 421 -22.27 16.62 11.78
N LEU A 422 -21.58 15.47 11.70
CA LEU A 422 -20.15 15.40 12.00
C LEU A 422 -19.34 16.33 11.09
N ILE A 423 -19.60 16.34 9.78
CA ILE A 423 -18.90 17.21 8.82
C ILE A 423 -19.10 18.69 9.18
N GLU A 424 -20.33 19.12 9.44
CA GLU A 424 -20.63 20.52 9.77
C GLU A 424 -20.00 20.98 11.09
N GLU A 425 -19.96 20.11 12.10
CA GLU A 425 -19.31 20.42 13.37
C GLU A 425 -17.77 20.37 13.27
N LEU A 426 -17.20 19.44 12.52
CA LEU A 426 -15.76 19.40 12.27
C LEU A 426 -15.27 20.64 11.51
N LYS A 427 -16.09 21.23 10.63
CA LYS A 427 -15.81 22.54 9.99
C LYS A 427 -15.65 23.69 10.97
N LYS A 428 -16.08 23.54 12.22
CA LYS A 428 -15.95 24.55 13.29
C LYS A 428 -14.74 24.29 14.19
N LYS A 429 -14.05 23.16 14.02
CA LYS A 429 -12.96 22.70 14.90
C LYS A 429 -11.58 22.81 14.26
N MET A 430 -10.57 22.93 15.11
CA MET A 430 -9.15 22.98 14.74
C MET A 430 -8.52 21.59 14.77
N LEU A 431 -8.61 20.84 13.67
CA LEU A 431 -8.02 19.51 13.62
C LEU A 431 -6.48 19.52 13.62
N PRO A 432 -5.83 18.53 14.25
CA PRO A 432 -4.38 18.34 14.19
C PRO A 432 -3.83 18.18 12.76
N ILE A 433 -2.64 18.72 12.52
CA ILE A 433 -1.98 18.66 11.20
C ILE A 433 -1.82 17.21 10.73
N GLY A 434 -2.25 16.96 9.49
CA GLY A 434 -2.09 15.67 8.82
C GLY A 434 -3.02 14.57 9.34
N CYS A 435 -3.93 14.86 10.28
CA CYS A 435 -4.98 13.93 10.65
C CYS A 435 -5.88 13.62 9.41
N ARG A 436 -6.47 12.43 9.33
CA ARG A 436 -7.36 12.04 8.23
C ARG A 436 -8.49 11.19 8.79
N LEU A 437 -9.73 11.58 8.49
CA LEU A 437 -10.92 10.85 8.88
C LEU A 437 -11.59 10.32 7.61
N ILE A 438 -11.81 9.01 7.55
CA ILE A 438 -12.43 8.33 6.41
C ILE A 438 -13.79 7.78 6.88
N LEU A 439 -14.86 8.16 6.19
CA LEU A 439 -16.24 7.83 6.58
C LEU A 439 -17.03 7.06 5.50
N ASN A 440 -16.54 6.98 4.26
CA ASN A 440 -17.22 6.29 3.17
C ASN A 440 -16.24 5.84 2.05
N THR A 441 -16.54 4.72 1.40
CA THR A 441 -15.75 4.16 0.28
C THR A 441 -16.51 4.08 -1.04
N HIS A 442 -17.85 4.23 -1.05
CA HIS A 442 -18.63 4.10 -2.28
C HIS A 442 -18.76 5.42 -3.05
N SER A 443 -18.39 5.35 -4.33
CA SER A 443 -18.40 6.39 -5.33
C SER A 443 -19.78 7.01 -5.52
N GLN A 444 -19.97 8.22 -4.99
CA GLN A 444 -20.39 9.41 -5.70
C GLN A 444 -20.18 10.60 -4.76
N ALA A 445 -19.22 11.47 -5.13
CA ALA A 445 -18.80 12.69 -4.43
C ALA A 445 -18.05 12.55 -3.07
N ASN A 446 -16.72 12.71 -3.11
CA ASN A 446 -15.93 13.60 -2.24
C ASN A 446 -16.21 13.65 -0.70
N GLU A 447 -16.67 12.59 -0.05
CA GLU A 447 -16.78 12.53 1.43
C GLU A 447 -15.52 11.98 2.12
N GLN A 448 -14.39 11.94 1.43
CA GLN A 448 -13.12 11.81 2.12
C GLN A 448 -12.80 13.17 2.74
N ILE A 449 -13.03 13.33 4.06
CA ILE A 449 -12.52 14.46 4.83
C ILE A 449 -11.00 14.28 4.96
N THR A 450 -10.31 14.45 3.84
CA THR A 450 -8.89 14.70 3.82
C THR A 450 -8.75 16.13 4.32
N ILE A 451 -7.94 16.32 5.35
CA ILE A 451 -7.72 17.61 6.03
C ILE A 451 -7.38 18.81 5.11
N ASN A 452 -7.19 18.59 3.81
CA ASN A 452 -7.07 19.65 2.81
C ASN A 452 -8.32 20.54 2.66
N GLN A 453 -9.53 20.10 3.06
CA GLN A 453 -10.72 20.98 3.03
C GLN A 453 -10.98 21.71 4.35
N LEU A 454 -10.57 21.15 5.50
CA LEU A 454 -10.72 21.76 6.83
C LEU A 454 -9.56 22.70 7.20
N THR A 455 -8.44 22.60 6.49
CA THR A 455 -7.33 23.54 6.60
C THR A 455 -7.76 24.97 6.27
N GLN A 456 -8.77 25.20 5.44
CA GLN A 456 -9.13 26.55 5.01
C GLN A 456 -9.54 27.48 6.17
N ARG A 457 -10.28 26.98 7.17
CA ARG A 457 -10.74 27.78 8.31
C ARG A 457 -9.68 27.93 9.40
N SER A 458 -8.95 26.85 9.68
CA SER A 458 -7.81 26.85 10.60
C SER A 458 -6.65 27.72 10.11
N PHE A 459 -6.47 27.77 8.80
CA PHE A 459 -5.57 28.67 8.08
C PHE A 459 -6.04 30.11 8.10
N GLN A 460 -7.34 30.37 7.94
CA GLN A 460 -7.92 31.69 8.15
C GLN A 460 -7.79 32.16 9.61
N THR A 461 -7.86 31.25 10.59
CA THR A 461 -7.61 31.56 12.01
C THR A 461 -6.13 31.85 12.27
N ALA A 462 -5.21 31.07 11.70
CA ALA A 462 -3.77 31.33 11.79
C ALA A 462 -3.37 32.65 11.11
N LEU A 463 -3.97 32.94 9.96
CA LEU A 463 -3.85 34.22 9.26
C LEU A 463 -4.43 35.36 10.12
N GLY A 464 -5.61 35.17 10.71
CA GLY A 464 -6.25 36.12 11.62
C GLY A 464 -5.41 36.40 12.87
N PHE A 465 -4.75 35.39 13.44
CA PHE A 465 -3.84 35.53 14.58
C PHE A 465 -2.55 36.28 14.22
N LEU A 466 -1.97 36.01 13.05
CA LEU A 466 -0.81 36.76 12.54
C LEU A 466 -1.17 38.22 12.23
N THR A 467 -2.36 38.46 11.68
CA THR A 467 -2.89 39.82 11.41
C THR A 467 -3.20 40.58 12.71
N PHE A 468 -3.71 39.87 13.74
CA PHE A 468 -3.91 40.41 15.09
C PHE A 468 -2.58 40.75 15.78
N LEU A 469 -1.56 39.90 15.68
CA LEU A 469 -0.21 40.19 16.18
C LEU A 469 0.42 41.42 15.51
N GLN A 470 0.16 41.64 14.22
CA GLN A 470 0.56 42.87 13.50
C GLN A 470 -0.12 44.13 14.04
N GLY A 471 -1.36 44.03 14.56
CA GLY A 471 -2.13 45.16 15.08
C GLY A 471 -1.81 45.55 16.52
N VAL A 472 -1.27 44.64 17.34
CA VAL A 472 -1.21 44.83 18.81
C VAL A 472 0.21 44.79 19.38
N ASN A 473 1.14 44.04 18.78
CA ASN A 473 2.48 43.83 19.37
C ASN A 473 3.60 43.89 18.33
N GLN A 474 4.03 45.12 18.00
CA GLN A 474 5.09 45.42 17.01
C GLN A 474 6.47 44.86 17.39
N ASN A 475 6.64 44.36 18.62
CA ASN A 475 7.90 43.78 19.09
C ASN A 475 7.94 42.24 18.97
N HIS A 476 6.87 41.59 18.50
CA HIS A 476 6.85 40.14 18.33
C HIS A 476 7.61 39.73 17.04
N PRO A 477 8.52 38.73 17.05
CA PRO A 477 9.37 38.40 15.90
C PRO A 477 8.60 38.07 14.60
N LEU A 478 7.40 37.50 14.72
CA LEU A 478 6.53 37.16 13.59
C LEU A 478 5.74 38.36 13.01
N SER A 479 5.66 39.48 13.72
CA SER A 479 5.01 40.70 13.23
C SER A 479 5.82 41.40 12.12
N CYS A 480 7.09 41.02 11.95
CA CYS A 480 8.05 41.59 11.00
C CYS A 480 8.04 40.92 9.62
N LEU A 481 7.20 39.91 9.39
CA LEU A 481 7.09 39.21 8.11
C LEU A 481 6.23 40.04 7.14
N PRO A 482 6.72 40.34 5.91
CA PRO A 482 5.93 41.02 4.88
C PRO A 482 4.68 40.23 4.53
N THR A 483 3.58 40.94 4.29
CA THR A 483 2.26 40.35 3.95
C THR A 483 2.36 39.46 2.73
N GLU A 484 3.26 39.72 1.77
CA GLU A 484 3.47 38.88 0.59
C GLU A 484 4.17 37.54 0.89
N ILE A 485 4.95 37.44 1.98
CA ILE A 485 5.57 36.17 2.40
C ILE A 485 4.56 35.30 3.15
N ILE A 486 3.75 35.92 4.02
CA ILE A 486 2.64 35.24 4.69
C ILE A 486 1.64 34.76 3.62
N ALA A 487 1.24 35.64 2.71
CA ALA A 487 0.45 35.26 1.55
C ALA A 487 1.17 34.23 0.67
N GLY A 488 2.48 34.29 0.45
CA GLY A 488 3.21 33.30 -0.35
C GLY A 488 3.27 31.89 0.27
N ILE A 489 3.34 31.80 1.60
CA ILE A 489 3.22 30.53 2.35
C ILE A 489 1.78 30.01 2.28
N PHE A 490 0.80 30.91 2.14
CA PHE A 490 -0.62 30.64 2.31
C PHE A 490 -1.51 30.90 1.05
N ALA A 491 -0.94 31.17 -0.12
CA ALA A 491 -1.67 31.46 -1.36
C ALA A 491 -1.52 30.35 -2.41
N LEU A 492 -0.74 29.31 -2.11
CA LEU A 492 -0.68 28.13 -2.96
C LEU A 492 -1.85 27.20 -2.64
N SER A 493 -3.00 27.55 -3.21
CA SER A 493 -4.03 26.57 -3.55
C SER A 493 -3.38 25.50 -4.44
N VAL A 494 -3.03 24.34 -3.89
CA VAL A 494 -2.73 23.16 -4.71
C VAL A 494 -3.87 22.18 -4.55
N PRO A 495 -4.80 22.12 -5.51
CA PRO A 495 -5.57 20.91 -5.70
C PRO A 495 -4.63 19.80 -6.23
N HIS A 496 -4.74 18.63 -5.61
CA HIS A 496 -4.22 17.33 -6.03
C HIS A 496 -2.71 16.98 -5.86
N ALA A 497 -2.50 15.95 -5.02
CA ALA A 497 -1.84 14.69 -5.34
C ALA A 497 -0.29 14.51 -5.34
N ASN A 498 0.54 15.43 -4.81
CA ASN A 498 1.99 15.14 -4.76
C ASN A 498 2.72 15.58 -3.47
N PRO A 499 3.11 14.64 -2.59
CA PRO A 499 3.96 14.91 -1.40
C PRO A 499 5.30 15.58 -1.73
N ALA A 500 5.86 15.32 -2.92
CA ALA A 500 7.13 15.92 -3.36
C ALA A 500 7.00 17.43 -3.60
N SER A 501 5.84 17.90 -4.05
CA SER A 501 5.58 19.34 -4.27
C SER A 501 5.53 20.10 -2.95
N VAL A 502 4.98 19.49 -1.90
CA VAL A 502 4.93 20.06 -0.54
C VAL A 502 6.31 20.09 0.11
N LEU A 503 7.10 19.02 -0.04
CA LEU A 503 8.49 18.98 0.43
C LEU A 503 9.37 20.02 -0.27
N ARG A 504 9.19 20.19 -1.60
CA ARG A 504 9.90 21.20 -2.40
C ARG A 504 9.54 22.62 -1.98
N LEU A 505 8.28 22.86 -1.59
CA LEU A 505 7.82 24.14 -1.04
C LEU A 505 8.41 24.42 0.35
N HIS A 506 8.48 23.42 1.23
CA HIS A 506 9.17 23.54 2.52
C HIS A 506 10.65 23.89 2.35
N GLN A 507 11.36 23.23 1.43
CA GLN A 507 12.76 23.54 1.13
C GLN A 507 12.94 24.95 0.53
N LEU A 508 12.00 25.41 -0.30
CA LEU A 508 12.04 26.75 -0.88
C LEU A 508 11.79 27.84 0.18
N ALA A 509 10.86 27.60 1.10
CA ALA A 509 10.55 28.48 2.22
C ALA A 509 11.74 28.57 3.19
N ASP A 510 12.36 27.43 3.53
CA ASP A 510 13.52 27.35 4.41
C ASP A 510 14.75 28.06 3.81
N LYS A 511 15.00 27.88 2.51
CA LYS A 511 16.09 28.57 1.79
C LYS A 511 15.86 30.09 1.71
N LYS A 512 14.62 30.55 1.51
CA LYS A 512 14.28 31.98 1.53
C LYS A 512 14.38 32.60 2.93
N LEU A 513 13.92 31.89 3.96
CA LEU A 513 14.02 32.33 5.35
C LEU A 513 15.49 32.43 5.80
N THR A 514 16.31 31.47 5.39
CA THR A 514 17.76 31.47 5.66
C THR A 514 18.47 32.62 4.92
N GLY A 515 18.09 32.90 3.68
CA GLY A 515 18.62 34.05 2.92
C GLY A 515 18.26 35.41 3.54
N ILE A 516 17.02 35.57 4.01
CA ILE A 516 16.56 36.78 4.70
C ILE A 516 17.28 36.93 6.05
N TYR A 517 17.49 35.82 6.76
CA TYR A 517 18.26 35.80 8.01
C TYR A 517 19.72 36.22 7.78
N GLN A 518 20.40 35.65 6.78
CA GLN A 518 21.78 36.00 6.43
C GLN A 518 21.94 37.46 6.00
N GLN A 519 20.96 38.02 5.26
CA GLN A 519 20.95 39.43 4.88
C GLN A 519 20.71 40.38 6.06
N LYS A 520 19.92 39.98 7.07
CA LYS A 520 19.64 40.80 8.26
C LYS A 520 20.70 40.66 9.37
N VAL A 521 21.36 39.51 9.50
CA VAL A 521 22.46 39.28 10.46
C VAL A 521 23.69 40.13 10.12
N GLN A 522 23.92 40.50 8.85
CA GLN A 522 24.95 41.49 8.49
C GLN A 522 24.66 42.91 9.04
N LYS A 523 23.48 43.18 9.61
CA LYS A 523 23.10 44.51 10.10
C LYS A 523 22.92 44.69 11.62
N LYS A 524 23.15 43.67 12.47
CA LYS A 524 23.52 43.77 13.93
C LYS A 524 23.43 42.42 14.67
N PRO A 525 24.17 42.22 15.79
CA PRO A 525 24.50 40.89 16.33
C PRO A 525 23.50 40.32 17.34
N ALA A 526 23.55 38.99 17.47
CA ALA A 526 23.11 38.12 18.56
C ALA A 526 21.59 37.89 18.76
N PHE A 527 21.06 36.84 18.10
CA PHE A 527 19.75 36.25 18.41
C PHE A 527 19.86 34.89 19.13
N PHE A 528 21.05 34.29 19.21
CA PHE A 528 21.32 33.11 20.04
C PHE A 528 22.68 33.25 20.73
N LYS A 529 22.70 33.89 21.91
CA LYS A 529 23.67 33.54 22.95
C LYS A 529 22.86 32.94 24.09
N ALA A 530 22.90 31.62 24.20
CA ALA A 530 22.57 30.95 25.44
C ALA A 530 23.55 31.47 26.52
N GLU A 531 23.02 31.74 27.71
CA GLU A 531 23.80 32.00 28.91
C GLU A 531 24.75 30.82 29.16
N GLN A 532 26.03 30.98 28.85
CA GLN A 532 27.09 30.31 29.57
C GLN A 532 27.23 31.02 30.91
N LYS A 533 26.88 30.30 32.00
CA LYS A 533 27.33 30.66 33.34
C LYS A 533 28.84 30.44 33.41
N ASP A 534 29.61 31.51 33.32
CA ASP A 534 30.98 31.54 33.82
C ASP A 534 30.95 31.87 35.33
N GLY A 535 31.14 30.83 36.14
CA GLY A 535 31.79 30.96 37.45
C GLY A 535 33.28 30.75 37.24
N ALA A 536 34.07 31.77 37.55
CA ALA A 536 35.52 31.82 37.37
C ALA A 536 36.27 30.69 38.09
N GLY A 537 37.38 30.24 37.49
CA GLY A 537 38.41 29.46 38.19
C GLY A 537 39.34 28.65 37.29
N THR A 538 40.33 29.31 36.69
CA THR A 538 41.73 28.86 36.47
C THR A 538 42.05 27.36 36.45
N VAL A 539 42.63 26.86 35.34
CA VAL A 539 44.02 26.37 35.20
C VAL A 539 44.14 25.63 33.85
N LEU A 540 45.20 26.00 33.11
CA LEU A 540 45.68 25.43 31.85
C LEU A 540 46.36 24.06 32.07
N GLU A 541 46.61 23.37 30.94
CA GLU A 541 47.49 22.19 30.76
C GLU A 541 46.80 20.82 30.87
N ASP A 542 46.39 20.26 29.73
CA ASP A 542 47.20 19.23 29.05
C ASP A 542 46.47 18.71 27.80
N ALA A 543 46.94 19.16 26.63
CA ALA A 543 46.72 18.48 25.38
C ALA A 543 47.96 17.64 25.10
N ASN A 544 47.85 16.33 25.25
CA ASN A 544 48.83 15.39 24.75
C ASN A 544 48.14 14.30 23.93
N ALA A 545 48.59 14.22 22.68
CA ALA A 545 48.65 12.99 21.87
C ALA A 545 47.31 12.37 21.40
N LEU A 546 47.14 11.86 20.18
CA LEU A 546 48.01 11.62 19.03
C LEU A 546 47.07 11.21 17.88
N SER A 547 47.19 11.90 16.75
CA SER A 547 47.45 11.35 15.40
C SER A 547 46.74 10.09 14.87
N PHE A 548 46.26 10.20 13.62
CA PHE A 548 46.11 9.18 12.54
C PHE A 548 45.33 7.90 12.91
N SER A 549 44.28 7.49 12.21
CA SER A 549 44.04 7.39 10.76
C SER A 549 42.59 7.08 10.50
#